data_AF-A0A955QG16-F1
#
_entry.id   AF-A0A955QG16-F1
#
_cell.length_a   1.000
_cell.length_b   1.000
_cell.length_c   1.000
_cell.angle_alpha   90.00
_cell.angle_beta   90.00
_cell.angle_gamma   90.00
#
_symmetry.space_group_name_H-M   'P 1'
#
loop_
_entity.id
_entity.type
_entity.pdbx_description
1 polymer ?
#
loop_
_entity_poly.entity_id
_entity_poly.type
_entity_poly.pdbx_seq_one_letter_code
_entity_poly.pdbx_strand_id
1 'polypeptide(L)'
;MMTNLVCRSAFVPVFLLSFLLSGLFPWEAAAENAQVLEVGAFSTAQAGGTYPEGWKPLLFEKIPTHTLYELVQDEGQVVVKAISKQSSSGLTRELHFNPKDYPIVQWRWKIENILEKGDVTTKSGDDYPARLYITFAYDSAKVGFFEKVKYETIRLVYGQYPPLAAINYIWESTSPVGTTVPNPYTDRVQMFVIESGKPKLHQWITEERNIVEDYRKAFG
;
A
#
# COMPACT_ATOMS: atom_id res chain seq x y z
N MET A 1 -10.22 8.55 2.48
CA MET A 1 -9.33 9.27 3.40
C MET A 1 -8.31 8.30 3.96
N MET A 2 -7.11 8.78 4.33
CA MET A 2 -6.07 7.97 4.98
C MET A 2 -5.44 8.75 6.14
N THR A 3 -5.17 8.06 7.25
CA THR A 3 -4.39 8.60 8.38
C THR A 3 -2.92 8.26 8.15
N ASN A 4 -2.28 7.49 9.04
CA ASN A 4 -0.86 7.17 8.91
C ASN A 4 -0.64 5.93 8.03
N LEU A 5 0.55 5.88 7.42
CA LEU A 5 1.11 4.71 6.76
C LEU A 5 2.47 4.43 7.40
N VAL A 6 2.69 3.21 7.87
CA VAL A 6 3.93 2.80 8.55
C VAL A 6 4.38 1.42 8.08
N CYS A 7 5.68 1.18 8.14
CA CYS A 7 6.25 -0.16 8.04
C CYS A 7 6.82 -0.57 9.41
N ARG A 8 6.65 -1.81 9.83
CA ARG A 8 7.09 -2.32 11.13
C ARG A 8 7.89 -3.60 10.97
N SER A 9 8.82 -3.84 11.89
CA SER A 9 9.47 -5.14 12.03
C SER A 9 8.41 -6.23 12.33
N ALA A 10 8.63 -7.45 11.84
CA ALA A 10 7.77 -8.57 12.23
C ALA A 10 7.89 -8.79 13.75
N PHE A 11 6.76 -8.95 14.43
CA PHE A 11 6.76 -9.27 15.85
C PHE A 11 7.23 -10.72 16.03
N VAL A 12 8.43 -10.91 16.57
CA VAL A 12 8.92 -12.22 17.01
C VAL A 12 8.78 -12.25 18.54
N PRO A 13 7.79 -12.95 19.12
CA PRO A 13 7.74 -13.10 20.56
C PRO A 13 8.98 -13.90 20.99
N VAL A 14 9.94 -13.23 21.64
CA VAL A 14 11.13 -13.89 22.18
C VAL A 14 10.69 -14.66 23.42
N PHE A 15 10.57 -15.98 23.29
CA PHE A 15 10.33 -16.82 24.45
C PHE A 15 11.67 -17.09 25.18
N LEU A 16 12.04 -16.29 26.19
CA LEU A 16 13.21 -16.56 27.04
C LEU A 16 13.00 -17.83 27.87
N LEU A 17 13.56 -18.95 27.41
CA LEU A 17 13.68 -20.21 28.17
C LEU A 17 14.68 -20.01 29.31
N SER A 18 14.20 -19.56 30.46
CA SER A 18 14.96 -19.59 31.71
C SER A 18 14.85 -21.00 32.33
N PHE A 19 15.85 -21.85 32.08
CA PHE A 19 16.02 -23.10 32.81
C PHE A 19 16.59 -22.80 34.20
N LEU A 20 15.75 -22.46 35.17
CA LEU A 20 16.11 -22.56 36.58
C LEU A 20 14.96 -23.13 37.42
N LEU A 21 15.35 -24.09 38.25
CA LEU A 21 14.49 -24.91 39.09
C LEU A 21 13.57 -24.07 39.99
N SER A 22 12.32 -24.53 40.08
CA SER A 22 11.34 -24.25 41.14
C SER A 22 11.00 -22.78 41.43
N GLY A 23 9.90 -22.32 40.83
CA GLY A 23 9.17 -21.14 41.30
C GLY A 23 8.22 -20.62 40.23
N LEU A 24 6.92 -20.58 40.52
CA LEU A 24 5.87 -19.98 39.68
C LEU A 24 6.18 -18.49 39.46
N PHE A 25 6.91 -18.15 38.40
CA PHE A 25 6.98 -16.80 37.88
C PHE A 25 6.02 -16.68 36.70
N PRO A 26 5.09 -15.71 36.70
CA PRO A 26 4.26 -15.46 35.53
C PRO A 26 5.17 -15.14 34.35
N TRP A 27 4.94 -15.87 33.26
CA TRP A 27 5.52 -15.61 31.96
C TRP A 27 5.19 -14.17 31.55
N GLU A 28 6.11 -13.23 31.73
CA GLU A 28 6.01 -11.90 31.14
C GLU A 28 6.71 -11.99 29.78
N ALA A 29 5.90 -12.04 28.72
CA ALA A 29 6.39 -11.81 27.38
C ALA A 29 6.97 -10.39 27.34
N ALA A 30 8.30 -10.27 27.32
CA ALA A 30 8.94 -9.01 27.00
C ALA A 30 8.64 -8.72 25.52
N ALA A 31 7.71 -7.80 25.26
CA ALA A 31 7.50 -7.27 23.92
C ALA A 31 8.72 -6.43 23.56
N GLU A 32 9.58 -6.95 22.70
CA GLU A 32 10.61 -6.13 22.07
C GLU A 32 9.89 -5.03 21.29
N ASN A 33 10.26 -3.76 21.54
CA ASN A 33 9.66 -2.61 20.87
C ASN A 33 9.85 -2.78 19.36
N ALA A 34 8.77 -3.09 18.64
CA ALA A 34 8.81 -3.23 17.19
C ALA A 34 9.36 -1.93 16.59
N GLN A 35 10.43 -2.04 15.80
CA GLN A 35 10.96 -0.87 15.11
C GLN A 35 9.95 -0.41 14.07
N VAL A 36 9.60 0.87 14.09
CA VAL A 36 8.62 1.48 13.19
C VAL A 36 9.33 2.45 12.25
N LEU A 37 9.20 2.19 10.95
CA LEU A 37 9.55 3.11 9.88
C LEU A 37 8.30 3.91 9.51
N GLU A 38 8.29 5.20 9.84
CA GLU A 38 7.18 6.10 9.52
C GLU A 38 7.19 6.48 8.03
N VAL A 39 6.19 6.00 7.26
CA VAL A 39 6.09 6.24 5.81
C VAL A 39 5.22 7.46 5.52
N GLY A 40 4.20 7.74 6.31
CA GLY A 40 3.39 8.95 6.16
C GLY A 40 2.66 9.29 7.45
N ALA A 41 3.19 10.23 8.21
CA ALA A 41 2.60 10.74 9.44
C ALA A 41 1.58 11.85 9.15
N PHE A 42 0.53 11.56 8.38
CA PHE A 42 -0.46 12.58 7.99
C PHE A 42 -1.21 13.15 9.20
N SER A 43 -1.39 12.35 10.26
CA SER A 43 -2.05 12.78 11.51
C SER A 43 -1.28 13.83 12.31
N THR A 44 0.03 13.94 12.10
CA THR A 44 0.88 14.95 12.77
C THR A 44 1.04 16.22 11.93
N ALA A 45 0.49 16.23 10.71
CA ALA A 45 0.54 17.39 9.83
C ALA A 45 -0.52 18.43 10.22
N GLN A 46 -0.45 19.62 9.62
CA GLN A 46 -1.47 20.66 9.79
C GLN A 46 -2.54 20.54 8.69
N ALA A 47 -3.81 20.64 9.06
CA ALA A 47 -4.90 20.73 8.08
C ALA A 47 -4.72 21.97 7.18
N GLY A 48 -4.90 21.80 5.87
CA GLY A 48 -4.59 22.81 4.84
C GLY A 48 -3.09 23.08 4.64
N GLY A 49 -2.21 22.38 5.35
CA GLY A 49 -0.76 22.51 5.25
C GLY A 49 -0.16 21.68 4.12
N THR A 50 1.17 21.55 4.16
CA THR A 50 1.94 20.71 3.23
C THR A 50 1.95 19.25 3.68
N TYR A 51 2.09 18.32 2.72
CA TYR A 51 2.25 16.91 3.02
C TYR A 51 3.50 16.63 3.87
N PRO A 52 3.52 15.52 4.64
CA PRO A 52 4.74 15.04 5.28
C PRO A 52 5.89 14.89 4.29
N GLU A 53 7.13 15.00 4.80
CA GLU A 53 8.34 14.98 3.97
C GLU A 53 8.39 13.78 3.01
N GLY A 54 8.80 14.05 1.76
CA GLY A 54 8.97 13.05 0.71
C GLY A 54 7.70 12.68 -0.06
N TRP A 55 6.51 13.05 0.43
CA TRP A 55 5.27 12.87 -0.32
C TRP A 55 5.10 13.95 -1.40
N LYS A 56 4.79 13.51 -2.61
CA LYS A 56 4.56 14.38 -3.77
C LYS A 56 3.37 13.87 -4.61
N PRO A 57 2.61 14.77 -5.26
CA PRO A 57 1.60 14.38 -6.23
C PRO A 57 2.24 13.62 -7.41
N LEU A 58 1.58 12.57 -7.86
CA LEU A 58 1.85 11.86 -9.10
C LEU A 58 0.76 12.23 -10.10
N LEU A 59 1.11 12.98 -11.14
CA LEU A 59 0.19 13.42 -12.19
C LEU A 59 0.44 12.62 -13.46
N PHE A 60 -0.62 12.36 -14.21
CA PHE A 60 -0.55 11.63 -15.48
C PHE A 60 -0.84 12.59 -16.63
N GLU A 61 0.15 12.89 -17.48
CA GLU A 61 0.04 13.91 -18.54
C GLU A 61 -1.17 13.75 -19.48
N LYS A 62 -1.62 12.51 -19.69
CA LYS A 62 -2.76 12.18 -20.57
C LYS A 62 -4.12 12.27 -19.88
N ILE A 63 -4.16 12.64 -18.60
CA ILE A 63 -5.38 12.74 -17.81
C ILE A 63 -5.66 14.23 -17.56
N PRO A 64 -6.77 14.80 -18.09
CA PRO A 64 -7.04 16.22 -17.99
C PRO A 64 -7.50 16.67 -16.59
N THR A 65 -7.95 15.74 -15.76
CA THR A 65 -8.46 16.04 -14.41
C THR A 65 -7.82 15.09 -13.42
N HIS A 66 -7.17 15.66 -12.40
CA HIS A 66 -6.46 14.90 -11.37
C HIS A 66 -7.26 14.83 -10.08
N THR A 67 -7.10 13.73 -9.35
CA THR A 67 -7.63 13.60 -7.99
C THR A 67 -6.96 14.65 -7.10
N LEU A 68 -7.78 15.39 -6.37
CA LEU A 68 -7.34 16.38 -5.42
C LEU A 68 -7.03 15.67 -4.10
N TYR A 69 -5.84 15.92 -3.55
CA TYR A 69 -5.44 15.46 -2.23
C TYR A 69 -5.36 16.67 -1.30
N GLU A 70 -5.99 16.62 -0.14
CA GLU A 70 -6.00 17.71 0.84
C GLU A 70 -5.80 17.15 2.24
N LEU A 71 -5.05 17.87 3.07
CA LEU A 71 -4.99 17.60 4.50
C LEU A 71 -6.18 18.26 5.17
N VAL A 72 -7.05 17.47 5.81
CA VAL A 72 -8.27 17.97 6.47
C VAL A 72 -8.37 17.41 7.88
N GLN A 73 -9.08 18.12 8.75
CA GLN A 73 -9.53 17.58 10.04
C GLN A 73 -10.72 16.63 9.81
N ASP A 74 -10.63 15.42 10.35
CA ASP A 74 -11.71 14.43 10.38
C ASP A 74 -11.65 13.71 11.73
N GLU A 75 -12.75 13.70 12.48
CA GLU A 75 -12.85 13.02 13.79
C GLU A 75 -11.69 13.35 14.78
N GLY A 76 -11.20 14.59 14.76
CA GLY A 76 -10.17 15.08 15.68
C GLY A 76 -8.72 14.75 15.27
N GLN A 77 -8.51 14.16 14.09
CA GLN A 77 -7.20 13.85 13.53
C GLN A 77 -7.05 14.49 12.14
N VAL A 78 -5.82 14.84 11.76
CA VAL A 78 -5.52 15.27 10.39
C VAL A 78 -5.39 14.05 9.49
N VAL A 79 -6.02 14.11 8.31
CA VAL A 79 -6.06 13.01 7.35
C VAL A 79 -5.80 13.53 5.95
N VAL A 80 -5.25 12.68 5.08
CA VAL A 80 -5.26 12.96 3.65
C VAL A 80 -6.59 12.53 3.05
N LYS A 81 -7.32 13.48 2.48
CA LYS A 81 -8.57 13.27 1.76
C LYS A 81 -8.30 13.32 0.27
N ALA A 82 -8.63 12.23 -0.42
CA ALA A 82 -8.63 12.16 -1.87
C ALA A 82 -10.06 12.46 -2.38
N ILE A 83 -10.19 13.41 -3.30
CA ILE A 83 -11.46 13.78 -3.94
C ILE A 83 -11.30 13.54 -5.45
N SER A 84 -11.94 12.49 -5.94
CA SER A 84 -11.93 12.14 -7.36
C SER A 84 -13.27 12.48 -8.01
N LYS A 85 -13.21 13.17 -9.16
CA LYS A 85 -14.37 13.46 -10.02
C LYS A 85 -13.99 13.14 -11.46
N GLN A 86 -14.24 11.90 -11.90
CA GLN A 86 -13.78 11.40 -13.22
C GLN A 86 -12.30 11.71 -13.46
N SER A 87 -11.48 11.47 -12.44
CA SER A 87 -10.11 11.96 -12.36
C SER A 87 -9.15 10.84 -11.99
N SER A 88 -7.87 11.00 -12.33
CA SER A 88 -6.82 10.06 -11.93
C SER A 88 -5.51 10.78 -11.63
N SER A 89 -4.94 10.48 -10.48
CA SER A 89 -3.60 10.87 -10.02
C SER A 89 -3.23 9.97 -8.83
N GLY A 90 -2.05 10.19 -8.27
CA GLY A 90 -1.61 9.56 -7.03
C GLY A 90 -1.01 10.58 -6.07
N LEU A 91 -0.83 10.16 -4.84
CA LEU A 91 0.12 10.76 -3.89
C LEU A 91 1.17 9.68 -3.62
N THR A 92 2.45 9.99 -3.78
CA THR A 92 3.52 8.98 -3.71
C THR A 92 4.71 9.47 -2.89
N ARG A 93 5.41 8.52 -2.27
CA ARG A 93 6.68 8.73 -1.57
C ARG A 93 7.63 7.61 -1.97
N GLU A 94 8.86 7.97 -2.31
CA GLU A 94 9.93 7.03 -2.62
C GLU A 94 10.71 6.70 -1.34
N LEU A 95 11.05 5.43 -1.15
CA LEU A 95 11.75 4.93 0.03
C LEU A 95 12.85 3.95 -0.37
N HIS A 96 13.95 3.97 0.36
CA HIS A 96 15.07 3.03 0.22
C HIS A 96 15.31 2.30 1.52
N PHE A 97 14.80 1.07 1.63
CA PHE A 97 15.05 0.17 2.76
C PHE A 97 14.92 -1.29 2.30
N ASN A 98 15.44 -2.22 3.09
CA ASN A 98 15.24 -3.64 2.85
C ASN A 98 13.89 -4.07 3.46
N PRO A 99 12.92 -4.56 2.65
CA PRO A 99 11.59 -4.92 3.14
C PRO A 99 11.61 -6.11 4.11
N LYS A 100 12.72 -6.86 4.22
CA LYS A 100 12.85 -7.92 5.23
C LYS A 100 13.04 -7.38 6.64
N ASP A 101 13.53 -6.15 6.79
CA ASP A 101 13.74 -5.52 8.09
C ASP A 101 12.41 -4.95 8.63
N TYR A 102 11.55 -4.46 7.72
CA TYR A 102 10.23 -3.91 8.02
C TYR A 102 9.13 -4.52 7.11
N PRO A 103 8.81 -5.83 7.27
CA PRO A 103 7.93 -6.53 6.34
C PRO A 103 6.45 -6.19 6.51
N ILE A 104 6.05 -5.63 7.64
CA ILE A 104 4.64 -5.36 7.93
C ILE A 104 4.31 -3.93 7.51
N VAL A 105 3.46 -3.74 6.51
CA VAL A 105 2.89 -2.43 6.19
C VAL A 105 1.53 -2.30 6.87
N GLN A 106 1.31 -1.18 7.54
CA GLN A 106 0.07 -0.89 8.26
C GLN A 106 -0.41 0.51 7.89
N TRP A 107 -1.70 0.65 7.60
CA TRP A 107 -2.33 1.92 7.33
C TRP A 107 -3.78 1.92 7.78
N ARG A 108 -4.38 3.10 7.82
CA ARG A 108 -5.80 3.23 8.17
C ARG A 108 -6.51 4.16 7.21
N TRP A 109 -7.62 3.69 6.65
CA TRP A 109 -8.41 4.39 5.65
C TRP A 109 -9.91 4.40 5.96
N LYS A 110 -10.63 5.36 5.39
CA LYS A 110 -12.09 5.48 5.42
C LYS A 110 -12.61 5.79 4.03
N ILE A 111 -13.63 5.06 3.60
CA ILE A 111 -14.25 5.19 2.27
C ILE A 111 -15.67 5.72 2.40
N GLU A 112 -15.99 6.76 1.63
CA GLU A 112 -17.30 7.44 1.67
C GLU A 112 -18.31 6.83 0.69
N ASN A 113 -17.85 6.26 -0.42
CA ASN A 113 -18.73 5.68 -1.43
C ASN A 113 -18.05 4.54 -2.18
N ILE A 114 -18.84 3.63 -2.73
CA ILE A 114 -18.38 2.52 -3.56
C ILE A 114 -18.59 2.83 -5.04
N LEU A 115 -17.82 2.19 -5.92
CA LEU A 115 -18.01 2.27 -7.37
C LEU A 115 -18.78 1.04 -7.84
N GLU A 116 -20.08 1.17 -8.07
CA GLU A 116 -20.96 0.00 -8.27
C GLU A 116 -20.60 -0.91 -9.45
N LYS A 117 -19.77 -0.44 -10.38
CA LYS A 117 -19.29 -1.19 -11.55
C LYS A 117 -17.87 -1.74 -11.38
N GLY A 118 -17.27 -1.61 -10.20
CA GLY A 118 -15.94 -2.14 -9.91
C GLY A 118 -15.94 -3.67 -10.00
N ASP A 119 -15.00 -4.19 -10.78
CA ASP A 119 -14.73 -5.62 -10.95
C ASP A 119 -13.26 -5.79 -11.32
N VAL A 120 -12.47 -6.26 -10.33
CA VAL A 120 -11.02 -6.46 -10.45
C VAL A 120 -10.62 -7.42 -11.58
N THR A 121 -11.54 -8.26 -12.06
CA THR A 121 -11.25 -9.26 -13.09
C THR A 121 -11.38 -8.71 -14.51
N THR A 122 -11.92 -7.49 -14.69
CA THR A 122 -12.19 -6.92 -16.02
C THR A 122 -11.54 -5.56 -16.20
N LYS A 123 -11.13 -5.25 -17.45
CA LYS A 123 -10.54 -3.93 -17.78
C LYS A 123 -11.51 -2.77 -17.48
N SER A 124 -12.78 -2.93 -17.84
CA SER A 124 -13.82 -1.92 -17.58
C SER A 124 -14.16 -1.73 -16.11
N GLY A 125 -13.82 -2.71 -15.27
CA GLY A 125 -14.06 -2.70 -13.83
C GLY A 125 -12.84 -2.34 -13.00
N ASP A 126 -11.69 -1.98 -13.60
CA ASP A 126 -10.45 -1.60 -12.91
C ASP A 126 -10.53 -0.19 -12.28
N ASP A 127 -11.63 0.07 -11.56
CA ASP A 127 -11.85 1.26 -10.78
C ASP A 127 -12.29 0.95 -9.34
N TYR A 128 -11.60 1.56 -8.38
CA TYR A 128 -11.77 1.25 -6.95
C TYR A 128 -11.81 2.54 -6.13
N PRO A 129 -12.65 2.62 -5.08
CA PRO A 129 -12.72 3.78 -4.20
C PRO A 129 -11.39 4.19 -3.56
N ALA A 130 -10.53 3.21 -3.25
CA ALA A 130 -9.18 3.46 -2.77
C ALA A 130 -8.23 2.32 -3.13
N ARG A 131 -6.95 2.69 -3.22
CA ARG A 131 -5.84 1.83 -3.62
C ARG A 131 -4.59 2.24 -2.81
N LEU A 132 -3.86 1.27 -2.26
CA LEU A 132 -2.48 1.47 -1.82
C LEU A 132 -1.55 0.72 -2.78
N TYR A 133 -0.68 1.46 -3.46
CA TYR A 133 0.25 0.92 -4.46
C TYR A 133 1.65 0.80 -3.86
N ILE A 134 2.24 -0.39 -3.91
CA ILE A 134 3.63 -0.63 -3.53
C ILE A 134 4.39 -1.09 -4.77
N THR A 135 5.35 -0.29 -5.23
CA THR A 135 6.22 -0.64 -6.36
C THR A 135 7.58 -1.10 -5.85
N PHE A 136 8.07 -2.21 -6.40
CA PHE A 136 9.37 -2.75 -6.04
C PHE A 136 10.44 -2.32 -7.04
N ALA A 137 11.62 -1.98 -6.52
CA ALA A 137 12.74 -1.51 -7.34
C ALA A 137 13.20 -2.57 -8.34
N TYR A 138 13.66 -2.10 -9.50
CA TYR A 138 14.26 -2.92 -10.55
C TYR A 138 15.58 -3.56 -10.05
N ASP A 139 15.61 -4.88 -9.92
CA ASP A 139 16.88 -5.61 -9.77
C ASP A 139 17.39 -6.05 -11.13
N SER A 140 18.20 -5.20 -11.75
CA SER A 140 18.82 -5.45 -13.05
C SER A 140 19.65 -6.73 -13.12
N ALA A 141 20.12 -7.24 -11.97
CA ALA A 141 20.94 -8.44 -11.92
C ALA A 141 20.11 -9.72 -12.03
N LYS A 142 18.81 -9.67 -11.76
CA LYS A 142 17.90 -10.84 -11.79
C LYS A 142 17.18 -11.04 -13.12
N VAL A 143 17.35 -10.12 -14.07
CA VAL A 143 16.63 -10.12 -15.33
C VAL A 143 17.47 -10.74 -16.45
N GLY A 144 16.90 -11.70 -17.19
CA GLY A 144 17.54 -12.35 -18.33
C GLY A 144 17.85 -11.38 -19.48
N PHE A 145 18.82 -11.71 -20.33
CA PHE A 145 19.31 -10.84 -21.41
C PHE A 145 18.20 -10.29 -22.33
N PHE A 146 17.24 -11.12 -22.72
CA PHE A 146 16.13 -10.72 -23.60
C PHE A 146 15.17 -9.71 -22.96
N GLU A 147 14.91 -9.86 -21.66
CA GLU A 147 14.07 -8.92 -20.94
C GLU A 147 14.78 -7.56 -20.78
N LYS A 148 16.10 -7.53 -20.52
CA LYS A 148 16.88 -6.28 -20.46
C LYS A 148 16.73 -5.43 -21.72
N VAL A 149 16.79 -6.05 -22.90
CA VAL A 149 16.62 -5.35 -24.18
C VAL A 149 15.22 -4.77 -24.32
N LYS A 150 14.18 -5.51 -23.91
CA LYS A 150 12.80 -5.03 -23.86
C LYS A 150 12.65 -3.85 -22.88
N TYR A 151 13.36 -3.87 -21.74
CA TYR A 151 13.32 -2.80 -20.73
C TYR A 151 13.98 -1.49 -21.20
N GLU A 152 15.16 -1.56 -21.81
CA GLU A 152 15.80 -0.36 -22.39
C GLU A 152 14.91 0.26 -23.47
N THR A 153 14.24 -0.56 -24.27
CA THR A 153 13.30 -0.09 -25.30
C THR A 153 12.07 0.60 -24.69
N ILE A 154 11.51 0.04 -23.61
CA ILE A 154 10.36 0.63 -22.91
C ILE A 154 10.74 1.97 -22.25
N ARG A 155 11.91 2.07 -21.61
CA ARG A 155 12.41 3.34 -21.06
C ARG A 155 12.52 4.42 -22.14
N LEU A 156 13.06 4.08 -23.31
CA LEU A 156 13.23 5.00 -24.43
C LEU A 156 11.90 5.52 -24.98
N VAL A 157 10.84 4.70 -24.92
CA VAL A 157 9.50 5.06 -25.42
C VAL A 157 8.65 5.81 -24.38
N TYR A 158 8.75 5.45 -23.10
CA TYR A 158 7.86 5.95 -22.03
C TYR A 158 8.52 6.96 -21.07
N GLY A 159 9.83 7.25 -21.22
CA GLY A 159 10.55 8.26 -20.43
C GLY A 159 10.81 7.88 -18.95
N GLN A 160 10.08 6.90 -18.41
CA GLN A 160 10.26 6.34 -17.06
C GLN A 160 10.22 4.80 -17.11
N TYR A 161 10.93 4.15 -16.18
CA TYR A 161 10.84 2.70 -16.03
C TYR A 161 9.46 2.34 -15.44
N PRO A 162 8.61 1.54 -16.13
CA PRO A 162 7.45 0.98 -15.47
C PRO A 162 7.91 0.00 -14.38
N PRO A 163 7.22 -0.07 -13.23
CA PRO A 163 7.57 -1.00 -12.16
C PRO A 163 7.55 -2.43 -12.69
N LEU A 164 8.58 -3.23 -12.34
CA LEU A 164 8.64 -4.63 -12.74
C LEU A 164 7.64 -5.50 -12.00
N ALA A 165 7.44 -5.16 -10.74
CA ALA A 165 6.56 -5.84 -9.82
C ALA A 165 5.92 -4.76 -8.95
N ALA A 166 4.60 -4.83 -8.84
CA ALA A 166 3.87 -3.99 -7.92
C ALA A 166 2.70 -4.73 -7.29
N ILE A 167 2.41 -4.40 -6.05
CA ILE A 167 1.23 -4.86 -5.33
C ILE A 167 0.27 -3.70 -5.19
N ASN A 168 -1.00 -3.96 -5.45
CA ASN A 168 -2.07 -3.00 -5.23
C ASN A 168 -3.08 -3.58 -4.24
N TYR A 169 -3.16 -2.98 -3.06
CA TYR A 169 -4.19 -3.30 -2.08
C TYR A 169 -5.41 -2.43 -2.35
N ILE A 170 -6.54 -3.07 -2.62
CA ILE A 170 -7.77 -2.37 -3.04
C ILE A 170 -8.92 -2.61 -2.09
N TRP A 171 -9.75 -1.58 -1.95
CA TRP A 171 -11.13 -1.72 -1.53
C TRP A 171 -11.97 -1.96 -2.78
N GLU A 172 -12.43 -3.19 -2.97
CA GLU A 172 -13.11 -3.62 -4.18
C GLU A 172 -14.65 -3.48 -4.00
N SER A 173 -15.43 -3.56 -5.08
CA SER A 173 -16.88 -3.32 -5.04
C SER A 173 -17.74 -4.58 -5.00
N THR A 174 -17.33 -5.67 -5.65
CA THR A 174 -18.12 -6.88 -5.93
C THR A 174 -17.42 -8.21 -5.61
N SER A 175 -16.14 -8.34 -5.96
CA SER A 175 -15.27 -9.47 -5.68
C SER A 175 -15.00 -9.64 -4.18
N PRO A 176 -14.87 -10.89 -3.69
CA PRO A 176 -14.72 -11.16 -2.28
C PRO A 176 -13.33 -10.76 -1.75
N VAL A 177 -13.29 -10.37 -0.46
CA VAL A 177 -12.04 -10.19 0.29
C VAL A 177 -11.19 -11.46 0.24
N GLY A 178 -9.88 -11.29 0.05
CA GLY A 178 -8.92 -12.37 -0.13
C GLY A 178 -8.66 -12.74 -1.60
N THR A 179 -9.44 -12.20 -2.54
CA THR A 179 -9.18 -12.36 -3.98
C THR A 179 -7.82 -11.77 -4.33
N THR A 180 -7.03 -12.52 -5.10
CA THR A 180 -5.74 -12.06 -5.65
C THR A 180 -5.70 -12.39 -7.13
N VAL A 181 -5.55 -11.37 -7.97
CA VAL A 181 -5.53 -11.51 -9.44
C VAL A 181 -4.52 -10.54 -10.08
N PRO A 182 -3.97 -10.85 -11.26
CA PRO A 182 -3.22 -9.86 -12.03
C PRO A 182 -4.12 -8.69 -12.43
N ASN A 183 -3.54 -7.49 -12.56
CA ASN A 183 -4.25 -6.36 -13.13
C ASN A 183 -4.65 -6.68 -14.60
N PRO A 184 -5.87 -6.33 -15.04
CA PRO A 184 -6.36 -6.71 -16.36
C PRO A 184 -5.60 -6.05 -17.53
N TYR A 185 -4.77 -5.03 -17.27
CA TYR A 185 -3.89 -4.39 -18.25
C TYR A 185 -2.46 -4.92 -18.23
N THR A 186 -1.99 -5.51 -17.12
CA THR A 186 -0.62 -6.04 -16.99
C THR A 186 -0.50 -7.06 -15.86
N ASP A 187 0.27 -8.11 -16.10
CA ASP A 187 0.64 -9.15 -15.13
C ASP A 187 1.69 -8.70 -14.10
N ARG A 188 2.37 -7.58 -14.35
CA ARG A 188 3.38 -6.98 -13.44
C ARG A 188 2.78 -6.40 -12.16
N VAL A 189 1.47 -6.22 -12.15
CA VAL A 189 0.73 -5.66 -11.01
C VAL A 189 -0.21 -6.74 -10.50
N GLN A 190 -0.07 -7.09 -9.23
CA GLN A 190 -0.95 -8.03 -8.56
C GLN A 190 -1.91 -7.27 -7.64
N MET A 191 -3.20 -7.51 -7.85
CA MET A 191 -4.31 -6.86 -7.16
C MET A 191 -4.74 -7.74 -5.99
N PHE A 192 -4.72 -7.17 -4.77
CA PHE A 192 -5.13 -7.83 -3.54
C PHE A 192 -6.40 -7.15 -3.02
N VAL A 193 -7.52 -7.86 -3.07
CA VAL A 193 -8.79 -7.40 -2.48
C VAL A 193 -8.71 -7.60 -0.97
N ILE A 194 -8.53 -6.50 -0.23
CA ILE A 194 -8.41 -6.56 1.23
C ILE A 194 -9.67 -6.09 1.94
N GLU A 195 -10.48 -5.27 1.28
CA GLU A 195 -11.84 -4.94 1.69
C GLU A 195 -12.77 -4.97 0.47
N SER A 196 -14.07 -5.19 0.70
CA SER A 196 -15.04 -5.24 -0.39
C SER A 196 -16.42 -4.73 0.00
N GLY A 197 -17.04 -4.02 -0.95
CA GLY A 197 -18.44 -3.62 -0.91
C GLY A 197 -18.76 -2.52 0.09
N LYS A 198 -20.05 -2.42 0.42
CA LYS A 198 -20.67 -1.37 1.25
C LYS A 198 -20.60 -1.55 2.78
N PRO A 199 -20.44 -2.75 3.39
CA PRO A 199 -20.64 -2.93 4.84
C PRO A 199 -19.78 -2.06 5.78
N LYS A 200 -18.57 -1.70 5.35
CA LYS A 200 -17.61 -0.92 6.15
C LYS A 200 -17.45 0.53 5.68
N LEU A 201 -18.36 1.03 4.82
CA LEU A 201 -18.34 2.44 4.43
C LEU A 201 -18.51 3.35 5.65
N HIS A 202 -17.91 4.55 5.56
CA HIS A 202 -17.86 5.57 6.60
C HIS A 202 -17.19 5.13 7.91
N GLN A 203 -16.58 3.94 7.93
CA GLN A 203 -15.80 3.45 9.07
C GLN A 203 -14.32 3.56 8.76
N TRP A 204 -13.55 3.93 9.77
CA TRP A 204 -12.10 3.87 9.70
C TRP A 204 -11.61 2.45 9.94
N ILE A 205 -11.01 1.85 8.92
CA ILE A 205 -10.47 0.49 8.96
C ILE A 205 -8.95 0.55 8.99
N THR A 206 -8.34 -0.24 9.89
CA THR A 206 -6.88 -0.42 9.94
C THR A 206 -6.53 -1.71 9.23
N GLU A 207 -5.65 -1.60 8.24
CA GLU A 207 -5.15 -2.71 7.45
C GLU A 207 -3.72 -3.03 7.86
N GLU A 208 -3.38 -4.31 7.82
CA GLU A 208 -2.02 -4.79 8.06
C GLU A 208 -1.68 -5.91 7.07
N ARG A 209 -0.56 -5.78 6.36
CA ARG A 209 -0.12 -6.73 5.34
C ARG A 209 1.38 -7.02 5.48
N ASN A 210 1.77 -8.27 5.26
CA ASN A 210 3.17 -8.64 5.14
C ASN A 210 3.60 -8.51 3.66
N ILE A 211 4.32 -7.44 3.32
CA ILE A 211 4.68 -7.14 1.93
C ILE A 211 5.65 -8.17 1.33
N VAL A 212 6.45 -8.85 2.16
CA VAL A 212 7.39 -9.88 1.71
C VAL A 212 6.65 -11.16 1.37
N GLU A 213 5.69 -11.56 2.19
CA GLU A 213 4.83 -12.72 1.91
C GLU A 213 3.92 -12.46 0.72
N ASP A 214 3.32 -11.27 0.65
CA ASP A 214 2.46 -10.89 -0.47
C ASP A 214 3.27 -10.81 -1.78
N TYR A 215 4.52 -10.34 -1.74
CA TYR A 215 5.42 -10.38 -2.90
C TYR A 215 5.68 -11.81 -3.37
N ARG A 216 6.00 -12.73 -2.46
CA ARG A 216 6.23 -14.15 -2.81
C ARG A 216 4.95 -14.79 -3.39
N LYS A 217 3.79 -14.53 -2.78
CA LYS A 217 2.50 -15.02 -3.28
C LYS A 217 2.20 -14.49 -4.68
N ALA A 218 2.57 -13.24 -4.95
CA ALA A 218 2.33 -12.54 -6.20
C ALA A 218 3.26 -12.97 -7.34
N PHE A 219 4.54 -13.20 -7.05
CA PHE A 219 5.60 -13.27 -8.08
C PHE A 219 6.52 -14.49 -7.99
N GLY A 220 6.45 -15.30 -6.93
CA GLY A 220 7.37 -16.42 -6.67
C GLY A 220 8.53 -16.05 -5.77
#